data_AF-A0A317ZKS9-F1
#
_entry.id   AF-A0A317ZKS9-F1
#
_cell.length_a   1.000
_cell.length_b   1.000
_cell.length_c   1.000
_cell.angle_alpha   90.00
_cell.angle_beta   90.00
_cell.angle_gamma   90.00
#
_symmetry.space_group_name_H-M   'P 1'
#
loop_
_entity.id
_entity.type
_entity.pdbx_description
1 polymer ?
#
loop_
_entity_poly.entity_id
_entity_poly.type
_entity_poly.pdbx_seq_one_letter_code
_entity_poly.pdbx_strand_id
1 'polypeptide(L)'
;MPLNRRYHGLKLFASVTETVAGNATPSTDPADVIDYVKLIVNGVVIRDLTPAEFVKLAQANFGGVAVTDHIPIFFSDPTRATVIGEEATAWDMFGQNSFVIEIKLKSGTTNPQVTTQATFDFSRNLANGKPFLNIVKQHSLTYNAPQGEFDIVNLPVELPIQRLHITPSTGTVSDCEVSADGETVFEASKAENDALHADYGIDSPFGFSVIFDYEQQFTSPLKVQREMNLKPKFSAANNASIVLERIARGYA
;
A
#
# COMPACT_ATOMS: atom_id res chain seq x y z
N MET A 1 5.70 12.15 -14.78
CA MET A 1 4.67 11.41 -15.53
C MET A 1 3.81 12.39 -16.31
N PRO A 2 3.34 12.03 -17.52
CA PRO A 2 2.39 12.86 -18.27
C PRO A 2 1.14 13.20 -17.45
N LEU A 3 0.63 14.42 -17.64
CA LEU A 3 -0.62 14.89 -17.05
C LEU A 3 -1.76 14.72 -18.07
N ASN A 4 -3.01 14.98 -17.68
CA ASN A 4 -4.22 14.83 -18.52
C ASN A 4 -4.51 13.37 -18.93
N ARG A 5 -4.35 12.46 -17.98
CA ARG A 5 -4.65 11.04 -18.09
C ARG A 5 -5.23 10.57 -16.77
N ARG A 6 -6.03 9.51 -16.81
CA ARG A 6 -6.42 8.79 -15.62
C ARG A 6 -5.65 7.48 -15.56
N TYR A 7 -4.86 7.30 -14.52
CA TYR A 7 -3.99 6.14 -14.36
C TYR A 7 -4.67 5.04 -13.55
N HIS A 8 -4.63 3.81 -14.04
CA HIS A 8 -5.14 2.61 -13.36
C HIS A 8 -4.01 1.85 -12.64
N GLY A 9 -2.78 1.96 -13.12
CA GLY A 9 -1.62 1.38 -12.46
C GLY A 9 -0.31 1.64 -13.19
N LEU A 10 0.77 1.24 -12.55
CA LEU A 10 2.13 1.27 -13.06
C LEU A 10 2.81 -0.08 -12.85
N LYS A 11 3.79 -0.36 -13.71
CA LYS A 11 4.75 -1.46 -13.56
C LYS A 11 6.14 -0.88 -13.63
N LEU A 12 6.95 -1.10 -12.59
CA LEU A 12 8.36 -0.68 -12.57
C LEU A 12 9.26 -1.88 -12.82
N PHE A 13 10.04 -1.83 -13.88
CA PHE A 13 11.05 -2.83 -14.18
C PHE A 13 12.41 -2.25 -13.84
N ALA A 14 13.28 -3.04 -13.24
CA ALA A 14 14.64 -2.61 -12.94
C ALA A 14 15.64 -3.70 -13.28
N SER A 15 16.79 -3.29 -13.80
CA SER A 15 17.89 -4.19 -14.13
C SER A 15 19.23 -3.58 -13.73
N VAL A 16 20.21 -4.45 -13.53
CA VAL A 16 21.62 -4.08 -13.35
C VAL A 16 22.40 -4.63 -14.53
N THR A 17 23.47 -3.94 -14.90
CA THR A 17 24.48 -4.55 -15.77
C THR A 17 25.56 -5.11 -14.87
N GLU A 18 25.50 -6.41 -14.58
CA GLU A 18 26.63 -7.07 -13.92
C GLU A 18 27.83 -7.05 -14.86
N THR A 19 28.97 -6.60 -14.36
CA THR A 19 30.23 -6.61 -15.12
C THR A 19 30.84 -8.01 -15.02
N VAL A 20 30.16 -9.02 -15.55
CA VAL A 20 30.73 -10.35 -15.77
C VAL A 20 30.85 -10.53 -17.28
N ALA A 21 32.06 -10.31 -17.80
CA ALA A 21 32.43 -10.58 -19.20
C ALA A 21 31.50 -10.01 -20.30
N GLY A 22 31.02 -8.78 -20.14
CA GLY A 22 30.43 -8.01 -21.25
C GLY A 22 28.96 -8.28 -21.58
N ASN A 23 28.26 -9.11 -20.81
CA ASN A 23 26.81 -9.28 -20.94
C ASN A 23 26.10 -8.77 -19.68
N ALA A 24 25.27 -7.74 -19.83
CA ALA A 24 24.34 -7.34 -18.80
C ALA A 24 23.33 -8.46 -18.58
N THR A 25 23.38 -9.15 -17.44
CA THR A 25 22.28 -10.02 -17.01
C THR A 25 21.26 -9.15 -16.29
N PRO A 26 20.03 -8.99 -16.79
CA PRO A 26 19.00 -8.25 -16.08
C PRO A 26 18.80 -8.84 -14.68
N SER A 27 18.65 -7.99 -13.65
CA SER A 27 18.10 -8.47 -12.39
C SER A 27 16.73 -9.07 -12.69
N THR A 28 16.49 -10.29 -12.22
CA THR A 28 15.17 -10.91 -12.38
C THR A 28 14.15 -10.32 -11.41
N ASP A 29 14.61 -9.72 -10.30
CA ASP A 29 13.77 -9.08 -9.30
C ASP A 29 14.13 -7.58 -9.14
N PRO A 30 13.23 -6.64 -9.47
CA PRO A 30 13.45 -5.22 -9.25
C PRO A 30 13.66 -4.84 -7.78
N ALA A 31 13.19 -5.65 -6.83
CA ALA A 31 13.40 -5.42 -5.40
C ALA A 31 14.88 -5.51 -5.00
N ASP A 32 15.73 -6.16 -5.80
CA ASP A 32 17.19 -6.18 -5.60
C ASP A 32 17.89 -4.89 -6.04
N VAL A 33 17.18 -4.04 -6.79
CA VAL A 33 17.70 -2.80 -7.37
C VAL A 33 17.15 -1.58 -6.67
N ILE A 34 15.87 -1.62 -6.32
CA ILE A 34 15.13 -0.49 -5.76
C ILE A 34 15.00 -0.65 -4.24
N ASP A 35 15.26 0.42 -3.51
CA ASP A 35 15.14 0.49 -2.05
C ASP A 35 13.74 0.96 -1.62
N TYR A 36 13.28 2.09 -2.17
CA TYR A 36 11.91 2.58 -1.97
C TYR A 36 11.37 3.25 -3.23
N VAL A 37 10.03 3.36 -3.29
CA VAL A 37 9.29 4.09 -4.32
C VAL A 37 8.30 5.06 -3.66
N LYS A 38 8.38 6.33 -4.06
CA LYS A 38 7.44 7.38 -3.67
C LYS A 38 6.67 7.89 -4.87
N LEU A 39 5.36 8.05 -4.70
CA LEU A 39 4.47 8.65 -5.68
C LEU A 39 4.00 10.00 -5.17
N ILE A 40 4.35 11.06 -5.91
CA ILE A 40 4.19 12.45 -5.49
C ILE A 40 3.30 13.17 -6.48
N VAL A 41 2.22 13.78 -5.99
CA VAL A 41 1.30 14.61 -6.79
C VAL A 41 1.26 16.01 -6.21
N ASN A 42 1.52 17.02 -7.05
CA ASN A 42 1.63 18.43 -6.65
C ASN A 42 2.51 18.68 -5.40
N GLY A 43 3.64 17.96 -5.28
CA GLY A 43 4.55 18.05 -4.13
C GLY A 43 4.10 17.29 -2.87
N VAL A 44 2.93 16.65 -2.88
CA VAL A 44 2.42 15.84 -1.76
C VAL A 44 2.73 14.36 -2.00
N VAL A 45 3.35 13.71 -1.03
CA VAL A 45 3.60 12.26 -1.04
C VAL A 45 2.29 11.52 -0.81
N ILE A 46 1.82 10.82 -1.84
CA ILE A 46 0.56 10.05 -1.81
C ILE A 46 0.82 8.60 -1.40
N ARG A 47 1.90 8.01 -1.94
CA ARG A 47 2.36 6.68 -1.58
C ARG A 47 3.86 6.67 -1.31
N ASP A 48 4.28 5.95 -0.28
CA ASP A 48 5.68 5.80 0.15
C ASP A 48 5.88 4.39 0.71
N LEU A 49 6.38 3.48 -0.12
CA LEU A 49 6.51 2.05 0.20
C LEU A 49 7.78 1.47 -0.41
N THR A 50 8.22 0.35 0.16
CA THR A 50 9.25 -0.51 -0.43
C THR A 50 8.69 -1.36 -1.59
N PRO A 51 9.53 -1.85 -2.51
CA PRO A 51 9.10 -2.80 -3.55
C PRO A 51 8.37 -4.02 -3.01
N ALA A 52 8.87 -4.60 -1.91
CA ALA A 52 8.28 -5.78 -1.29
C ALA A 52 6.87 -5.52 -0.75
N GLU A 53 6.62 -4.32 -0.20
CA GLU A 53 5.29 -3.93 0.27
C GLU A 53 4.31 -3.74 -0.89
N PHE A 54 4.74 -3.17 -2.02
CA PHE A 54 3.90 -3.11 -3.23
C PHE A 54 3.51 -4.50 -3.74
N VAL A 55 4.45 -5.45 -3.77
CA VAL A 55 4.18 -6.84 -4.15
C VAL A 55 3.20 -7.50 -3.17
N LYS A 56 3.38 -7.31 -1.87
CA LYS A 56 2.46 -7.84 -0.85
C LYS A 56 1.06 -7.23 -0.96
N LEU A 57 0.94 -5.93 -1.19
CA LEU A 57 -0.36 -5.30 -1.43
C LEU A 57 -1.03 -5.83 -2.70
N ALA A 58 -0.27 -6.04 -3.77
CA ALA A 58 -0.76 -6.67 -4.98
C ALA A 58 -1.25 -8.10 -4.71
N GLN A 59 -0.51 -8.90 -3.98
CA GLN A 59 -0.93 -10.25 -3.58
C GLN A 59 -2.20 -10.21 -2.73
N ALA A 60 -2.28 -9.31 -1.74
CA ALA A 60 -3.45 -9.14 -0.88
C ALA A 60 -4.71 -8.73 -1.67
N ASN A 61 -4.55 -7.86 -2.67
CA ASN A 61 -5.67 -7.33 -3.46
C ASN A 61 -6.04 -8.22 -4.68
N PHE A 62 -5.16 -9.11 -5.13
CA PHE A 62 -5.36 -9.86 -6.38
C PHE A 62 -5.23 -11.37 -6.21
N GLY A 63 -5.42 -11.89 -5.00
CA GLY A 63 -5.48 -13.33 -4.75
C GLY A 63 -4.15 -14.05 -4.95
N GLY A 64 -3.05 -13.46 -4.47
CA GLY A 64 -1.77 -14.15 -4.34
C GLY A 64 -0.93 -14.27 -5.62
N VAL A 65 -1.21 -13.49 -6.68
CA VAL A 65 -0.36 -13.50 -7.88
C VAL A 65 1.05 -13.01 -7.53
N ALA A 66 2.01 -13.93 -7.52
CA ALA A 66 3.42 -13.61 -7.34
C ALA A 66 3.92 -12.86 -8.58
N VAL A 67 4.23 -11.59 -8.40
CA VAL A 67 4.88 -10.77 -9.42
C VAL A 67 6.36 -10.73 -9.12
N THR A 68 7.19 -11.22 -10.03
CA THR A 68 8.65 -11.31 -9.84
C THR A 68 9.43 -10.41 -10.78
N ASP A 69 8.91 -10.10 -11.97
CA ASP A 69 9.62 -9.38 -13.02
C ASP A 69 9.44 -7.85 -12.98
N HIS A 70 8.50 -7.34 -12.18
CA HIS A 70 8.24 -5.91 -11.99
C HIS A 70 7.67 -5.59 -10.61
N ILE A 71 7.75 -4.34 -10.18
CA ILE A 71 7.00 -3.83 -9.03
C ILE A 71 5.60 -3.42 -9.52
N PRO A 72 4.54 -4.09 -9.08
CA PRO A 72 3.18 -3.73 -9.44
C PRO A 72 2.67 -2.59 -8.55
N ILE A 73 2.10 -1.54 -9.16
CA ILE A 73 1.49 -0.43 -8.45
C ILE A 73 0.09 -0.23 -9.00
N PHE A 74 -0.94 -0.60 -8.23
CA PHE A 74 -2.33 -0.48 -8.66
C PHE A 74 -2.97 0.79 -8.08
N PHE A 75 -3.60 1.59 -8.94
CA PHE A 75 -4.37 2.77 -8.53
C PHE A 75 -5.85 2.47 -8.49
N SER A 76 -6.36 1.83 -9.52
CA SER A 76 -7.67 1.18 -9.48
C SER A 76 -7.61 -0.01 -8.52
N ASP A 77 -8.63 -0.13 -7.70
CA ASP A 77 -8.80 -1.19 -6.72
C ASP A 77 -9.87 -2.17 -7.21
N PRO A 78 -9.50 -3.30 -7.82
CA PRO A 78 -10.47 -4.27 -8.31
C PRO A 78 -11.12 -5.07 -7.19
N THR A 79 -10.62 -4.96 -5.95
CA THR A 79 -11.32 -5.47 -4.76
C THR A 79 -12.43 -4.51 -4.34
N ARG A 80 -13.08 -3.82 -5.26
CA ARG A 80 -14.23 -2.98 -4.93
C ARG A 80 -15.49 -3.73 -5.32
N ALA A 81 -16.51 -3.62 -4.46
CA ALA A 81 -17.78 -4.34 -4.65
C ALA A 81 -18.51 -3.99 -5.96
N THR A 82 -18.13 -2.90 -6.64
CA THR A 82 -18.72 -2.46 -7.91
C THR A 82 -17.65 -2.01 -8.89
N VAL A 83 -17.91 -2.18 -10.19
CA VAL A 83 -17.04 -1.69 -11.28
C VAL A 83 -16.81 -0.17 -11.19
N ILE A 84 -17.87 0.57 -10.85
CA ILE A 84 -17.77 2.02 -10.62
C ILE A 84 -16.83 2.30 -9.43
N GLY A 85 -16.88 1.48 -8.39
CA GLY A 85 -16.01 1.59 -7.22
C GLY A 85 -14.54 1.35 -7.55
N GLU A 86 -14.26 0.33 -8.37
CA GLU A 86 -12.92 0.03 -8.84
C GLU A 86 -12.33 1.22 -9.61
N GLU A 87 -13.07 1.69 -10.60
CA GLU A 87 -12.68 2.81 -11.46
C GLU A 87 -12.57 4.13 -10.71
N ALA A 88 -13.40 4.33 -9.68
CA ALA A 88 -13.41 5.54 -8.85
C ALA A 88 -12.10 5.78 -8.09
N THR A 89 -11.31 4.73 -7.85
CA THR A 89 -9.98 4.86 -7.19
C THR A 89 -8.84 5.16 -8.15
N ALA A 90 -9.07 5.07 -9.46
CA ALA A 90 -8.08 5.44 -10.48
C ALA A 90 -7.61 6.88 -10.29
N TRP A 91 -6.34 7.15 -10.59
CA TRP A 91 -5.72 8.45 -10.38
C TRP A 91 -5.98 9.38 -11.56
N ASP A 92 -7.04 10.20 -11.47
CA ASP A 92 -7.35 11.27 -12.43
C ASP A 92 -6.35 12.44 -12.28
N MET A 93 -5.44 12.57 -13.27
CA MET A 93 -4.41 13.61 -13.30
C MET A 93 -4.80 14.85 -14.13
N PHE A 94 -6.06 14.98 -14.56
CA PHE A 94 -6.52 16.18 -15.24
C PHE A 94 -6.54 17.37 -14.27
N GLY A 95 -5.91 18.48 -14.67
CA GLY A 95 -5.81 19.69 -13.85
C GLY A 95 -4.81 19.62 -12.69
N GLN A 96 -4.03 18.53 -12.58
CA GLN A 96 -2.90 18.46 -11.65
C GLN A 96 -1.69 19.21 -12.23
N ASN A 97 -0.82 19.74 -11.36
CA ASN A 97 0.38 20.48 -11.77
C ASN A 97 1.59 19.56 -11.98
N SER A 98 1.67 18.45 -11.23
CA SER A 98 2.79 17.51 -11.35
C SER A 98 2.40 16.12 -10.87
N PHE A 99 2.94 15.09 -11.53
CA PHE A 99 2.95 13.71 -11.06
C PHE A 99 4.37 13.14 -11.21
N VAL A 100 5.04 12.87 -10.09
CA VAL A 100 6.43 12.44 -10.00
C VAL A 100 6.50 11.06 -9.34
N ILE A 101 7.34 10.20 -9.91
CA ILE A 101 7.74 8.93 -9.29
C ILE A 101 9.17 9.16 -8.83
N GLU A 102 9.40 9.15 -7.52
CA GLU A 102 10.74 9.18 -6.95
C GLU A 102 11.13 7.74 -6.59
N ILE A 103 12.30 7.33 -7.06
CA ILE A 103 12.81 5.97 -6.88
C ILE A 103 14.18 6.10 -6.24
N LYS A 104 14.36 5.48 -5.07
CA LYS A 104 15.69 5.32 -4.49
C LYS A 104 16.23 3.96 -4.86
N LEU A 105 17.45 3.96 -5.38
CA LEU A 105 18.19 2.75 -5.71
C LEU A 105 18.96 2.26 -4.48
N LYS A 106 19.15 0.94 -4.37
CA LYS A 106 19.97 0.36 -3.32
C LYS A 106 21.43 0.81 -3.47
N SER A 107 22.12 0.93 -2.34
CA SER A 107 23.55 1.28 -2.34
C SER A 107 24.38 0.15 -2.97
N GLY A 108 25.36 0.50 -3.80
CA GLY A 108 26.25 -0.47 -4.45
C GLY A 108 25.74 -1.03 -5.77
N THR A 109 24.51 -0.68 -6.17
CA THR A 109 23.97 -1.04 -7.48
C THR A 109 24.75 -0.36 -8.60
N THR A 110 25.35 -1.14 -9.49
CA THR A 110 26.17 -0.64 -10.62
C THR A 110 25.32 -0.52 -11.89
N ASN A 111 25.37 0.65 -12.54
CA ASN A 111 24.63 0.96 -13.78
C ASN A 111 23.15 0.53 -13.76
N PRO A 112 22.36 0.93 -12.75
CA PRO A 112 20.95 0.58 -12.69
C PRO A 112 20.19 1.21 -13.85
N GLN A 113 19.28 0.43 -14.43
CA GLN A 113 18.27 0.93 -15.35
C GLN A 113 16.91 0.70 -14.74
N VAL A 114 16.05 1.72 -14.77
CA VAL A 114 14.66 1.62 -14.33
C VAL A 114 13.77 2.09 -15.46
N THR A 115 12.77 1.29 -15.78
CA THR A 115 11.74 1.64 -16.77
C THR A 115 10.36 1.51 -16.15
N THR A 116 9.43 2.31 -16.65
CA THR A 116 8.06 2.35 -16.15
C THR A 116 7.10 2.11 -17.30
N GLN A 117 6.18 1.18 -17.12
CA GLN A 117 4.98 1.04 -17.96
C GLN A 117 3.78 1.55 -17.17
N ALA A 118 2.88 2.24 -17.84
CA ALA A 118 1.68 2.79 -17.21
C ALA A 118 0.43 2.31 -17.95
N THR A 119 -0.57 1.86 -17.20
CA THR A 119 -1.92 1.61 -17.70
C THR A 119 -2.76 2.85 -17.41
N PHE A 120 -3.29 3.47 -18.46
CA PHE A 120 -4.06 4.71 -18.35
C PHE A 120 -5.13 4.78 -19.44
N ASP A 121 -6.11 5.65 -19.21
CA ASP A 121 -7.04 6.12 -20.23
C ASP A 121 -7.14 7.66 -20.22
N PHE A 122 -8.03 8.19 -21.05
CA PHE A 122 -8.31 9.63 -21.15
C PHE A 122 -9.64 10.01 -20.50
N SER A 123 -10.23 9.10 -19.73
CA SER A 123 -11.47 9.34 -19.01
C SER A 123 -11.22 10.20 -17.78
N ARG A 124 -12.29 10.73 -17.19
CA ARG A 124 -12.25 11.51 -15.96
C ARG A 124 -13.13 10.88 -14.89
N ASN A 125 -12.73 11.00 -13.64
CA ASN A 125 -13.57 10.60 -12.52
C ASN A 125 -14.59 11.70 -12.25
N LEU A 126 -15.78 11.56 -12.83
CA LEU A 126 -16.86 12.54 -12.73
C LEU A 126 -18.07 11.97 -11.98
N ALA A 127 -18.57 12.71 -11.00
CA ALA A 127 -19.84 12.45 -10.33
C ALA A 127 -20.75 13.66 -10.58
N ASN A 128 -21.89 13.45 -11.25
CA ASN A 128 -22.80 14.54 -11.65
C ASN A 128 -22.08 15.68 -12.40
N GLY A 129 -21.15 15.32 -13.30
CA GLY A 129 -20.35 16.27 -14.08
C GLY A 129 -19.22 16.98 -13.31
N LYS A 130 -19.05 16.71 -12.01
CA LYS A 130 -17.99 17.28 -11.18
C LYS A 130 -16.84 16.28 -10.98
N PRO A 131 -15.58 16.71 -11.12
CA PRO A 131 -14.43 15.86 -10.82
C PRO A 131 -14.39 15.42 -9.35
N PHE A 132 -14.03 14.17 -9.10
CA PHE A 132 -13.76 13.66 -7.77
C PHE A 132 -12.51 12.76 -7.77
N LEU A 133 -11.90 12.59 -6.60
CA LEU A 133 -10.79 11.66 -6.35
C LEU A 133 -11.15 10.79 -5.13
N ASN A 134 -10.95 9.49 -5.24
CA ASN A 134 -10.98 8.54 -4.13
C ASN A 134 -9.62 7.85 -4.04
N ILE A 135 -8.59 8.62 -3.71
CA ILE A 135 -7.20 8.15 -3.73
C ILE A 135 -6.93 7.35 -2.46
N VAL A 136 -6.50 6.10 -2.62
CA VAL A 136 -5.90 5.31 -1.54
C VAL A 136 -4.46 5.76 -1.33
N LYS A 137 -4.22 6.47 -0.23
CA LYS A 137 -2.89 6.80 0.29
C LYS A 137 -2.32 5.59 1.02
N GLN A 138 -1.05 5.31 0.77
CA GLN A 138 -0.36 4.14 1.34
C GLN A 138 1.00 4.58 1.87
N HIS A 139 1.22 4.45 3.17
CA HIS A 139 2.48 4.85 3.81
C HIS A 139 3.01 3.71 4.66
N SER A 140 4.31 3.43 4.56
CA SER A 140 5.02 2.53 5.45
C SER A 140 5.62 3.30 6.63
N LEU A 141 5.35 2.84 7.85
CA LEU A 141 5.87 3.38 9.10
C LEU A 141 6.66 2.30 9.82
N THR A 142 7.91 2.56 10.19
CA THR A 142 8.76 1.58 10.88
C THR A 142 8.90 1.89 12.37
N TYR A 143 8.77 0.86 13.19
CA TYR A 143 8.88 0.94 14.64
C TYR A 143 9.82 -0.12 15.19
N ASN A 144 10.62 0.24 16.20
CA ASN A 144 11.44 -0.70 16.95
C ASN A 144 10.58 -1.30 18.06
N ALA A 145 10.00 -2.47 17.82
CA ALA A 145 9.07 -3.12 18.74
C ALA A 145 9.79 -4.12 19.66
N PRO A 146 9.51 -4.12 20.97
CA PRO A 146 9.99 -5.16 21.87
C PRO A 146 9.26 -6.49 21.63
N GLN A 147 9.74 -7.56 22.27
CA GLN A 147 8.93 -8.77 22.43
C GLN A 147 7.76 -8.47 23.38
N GLY A 148 6.59 -9.04 23.09
CA GLY A 148 5.37 -8.81 23.84
C GLY A 148 4.51 -7.71 23.22
N GLU A 149 3.65 -7.11 24.04
CA GLU A 149 2.74 -6.04 23.62
C GLU A 149 3.50 -4.74 23.35
N PHE A 150 3.09 -4.02 22.31
CA PHE A 150 3.70 -2.76 21.91
C PHE A 150 2.64 -1.76 21.45
N ASP A 151 2.53 -0.64 22.16
CA ASP A 151 1.57 0.42 21.85
C ASP A 151 2.10 1.35 20.72
N ILE A 152 1.31 1.49 19.65
CA ILE A 152 1.57 2.42 18.55
C ILE A 152 0.47 3.48 18.54
N VAL A 153 0.76 4.64 19.13
CA VAL A 153 -0.22 5.74 19.38
C VAL A 153 -0.12 6.91 18.40
N ASN A 154 0.83 6.89 17.47
CA ASN A 154 1.14 8.02 16.58
C ASN A 154 0.81 7.75 15.11
N LEU A 155 -0.15 6.87 14.83
CA LEU A 155 -0.61 6.62 13.48
C LEU A 155 -1.33 7.87 12.92
N PRO A 156 -1.07 8.27 11.66
CA PRO A 156 -1.79 9.35 11.01
C PRO A 156 -3.29 9.06 10.80
N VAL A 157 -4.17 9.76 11.51
CA VAL A 157 -5.64 9.54 11.52
C VAL A 157 -6.45 10.58 10.74
N GLU A 158 -5.81 11.48 10.00
CA GLU A 158 -6.49 12.60 9.32
C GLU A 158 -7.40 12.16 8.14
N LEU A 159 -7.34 10.89 7.76
CA LEU A 159 -8.17 10.28 6.73
C LEU A 159 -8.75 8.96 7.24
N PRO A 160 -9.93 8.54 6.76
CA PRO A 160 -10.48 7.23 7.09
C PRO A 160 -9.51 6.10 6.72
N ILE A 161 -9.32 5.18 7.66
CA ILE A 161 -8.37 4.07 7.58
C ILE A 161 -9.08 2.86 7.02
N GLN A 162 -8.59 2.34 5.90
CA GLN A 162 -9.14 1.15 5.27
C GLN A 162 -8.52 -0.10 5.88
N ARG A 163 -7.19 -0.12 5.95
CA ARG A 163 -6.42 -1.30 6.34
C ARG A 163 -5.12 -0.91 7.03
N LEU A 164 -4.69 -1.78 7.94
CA LEU A 164 -3.38 -1.76 8.59
C LEU A 164 -2.70 -3.09 8.29
N HIS A 165 -1.51 -3.07 7.74
CA HIS A 165 -0.76 -4.29 7.48
C HIS A 165 0.57 -4.28 8.25
N ILE A 166 0.77 -5.28 9.10
CA ILE A 166 1.91 -5.41 9.99
C ILE A 166 2.87 -6.44 9.43
N THR A 167 4.13 -6.06 9.21
CA THR A 167 5.23 -6.98 8.89
C THR A 167 6.32 -6.86 9.95
N PRO A 168 6.45 -7.84 10.87
CA PRO A 168 7.62 -7.89 11.73
C PRO A 168 8.87 -8.29 10.92
N SER A 169 10.02 -7.70 11.21
CA SER A 169 11.29 -8.15 10.60
C SER A 169 11.73 -9.54 11.06
N THR A 170 11.30 -9.94 12.26
CA THR A 170 11.64 -11.20 12.94
C THR A 170 10.48 -11.64 13.82
N GLY A 171 10.23 -12.95 13.89
CA GLY A 171 9.12 -13.49 14.67
C GLY A 171 7.76 -13.30 13.99
N THR A 172 6.70 -13.26 14.79
CA THR A 172 5.30 -13.25 14.37
C THR A 172 4.49 -12.33 15.28
N VAL A 173 3.29 -11.96 14.82
CA VAL A 173 2.29 -11.26 15.65
C VAL A 173 1.25 -12.30 16.08
N SER A 174 1.04 -12.47 17.39
CA SER A 174 0.07 -13.45 17.93
C SER A 174 -1.34 -12.90 18.04
N ASP A 175 -1.47 -11.61 18.32
CA ASP A 175 -2.71 -10.90 18.57
C ASP A 175 -2.52 -9.41 18.32
N CYS A 176 -3.64 -8.72 18.10
CA CYS A 176 -3.66 -7.30 17.84
C CYS A 176 -4.96 -6.68 18.36
N GLU A 177 -4.83 -5.61 19.13
CA GLU A 177 -5.94 -4.75 19.53
C GLU A 177 -5.83 -3.40 18.80
N VAL A 178 -6.97 -2.88 18.35
CA VAL A 178 -7.10 -1.51 17.88
C VAL A 178 -8.15 -0.81 18.72
N SER A 179 -7.75 0.30 19.33
CA SER A 179 -8.67 1.25 19.95
C SER A 179 -8.67 2.57 19.20
N ALA A 180 -9.85 3.19 19.07
CA ALA A 180 -10.04 4.48 18.44
C ALA A 180 -11.01 5.30 19.28
N ASP A 181 -10.65 6.56 19.55
CA ASP A 181 -11.47 7.51 20.31
C ASP A 181 -11.96 6.98 21.67
N GLY A 182 -11.15 6.14 22.33
CA GLY A 182 -11.43 5.53 23.64
C GLY A 182 -12.17 4.20 23.61
N GLU A 183 -12.54 3.69 22.42
CA GLU A 183 -13.28 2.43 22.25
C GLU A 183 -12.43 1.38 21.54
N THR A 184 -12.52 0.12 21.96
CA THR A 184 -11.91 -1.01 21.22
C THR A 184 -12.75 -1.32 19.98
N VAL A 185 -12.17 -1.12 18.81
CA VAL A 185 -12.85 -1.32 17.51
C VAL A 185 -12.45 -2.62 16.83
N PHE A 186 -11.34 -3.22 17.23
CA PHE A 186 -10.89 -4.51 16.77
C PHE A 186 -10.04 -5.18 17.85
N GLU A 187 -10.25 -6.46 18.08
CA GLU A 187 -9.42 -7.29 18.95
C GLU A 187 -9.53 -8.73 18.47
N ALA A 188 -8.39 -9.33 18.08
CA ALA A 188 -8.37 -10.71 17.64
C ALA A 188 -6.97 -11.30 17.78
N SER A 189 -6.92 -12.61 18.06
CA SER A 189 -5.72 -13.41 17.79
C SER A 189 -5.48 -13.55 16.28
N LYS A 190 -4.26 -13.91 15.89
CA LYS A 190 -3.90 -14.17 14.49
C LYS A 190 -4.80 -15.23 13.87
N ALA A 191 -5.10 -16.29 14.62
CA ALA A 191 -5.93 -17.40 14.13
C ALA A 191 -7.38 -16.97 13.88
N GLU A 192 -7.97 -16.19 14.78
CA GLU A 192 -9.34 -15.65 14.61
C GLU A 192 -9.40 -14.67 13.44
N ASN A 193 -8.40 -13.81 13.32
CA ASN A 193 -8.32 -12.84 12.22
C ASN A 193 -8.12 -13.51 10.86
N ASP A 194 -7.30 -14.58 10.79
CA ASP A 194 -7.13 -15.37 9.57
C ASP A 194 -8.43 -16.09 9.18
N ALA A 195 -9.18 -16.61 10.16
CA ALA A 195 -10.49 -17.20 9.89
C ALA A 195 -11.47 -16.14 9.35
N LEU A 196 -11.50 -14.94 9.93
CA LEU A 196 -12.27 -13.82 9.42
C LEU A 196 -11.87 -13.44 7.99
N HIS A 197 -10.57 -13.38 7.69
CA HIS A 197 -10.10 -13.12 6.32
C HIS A 197 -10.57 -14.19 5.33
N ALA A 198 -10.51 -15.46 5.73
CA ALA A 198 -10.98 -16.57 4.91
C ALA A 198 -12.49 -16.48 4.61
N ASP A 199 -13.31 -16.03 5.56
CA ASP A 199 -14.76 -15.81 5.36
C ASP A 199 -15.04 -14.77 4.25
N TYR A 200 -14.13 -13.82 4.05
CA TYR A 200 -14.19 -12.81 2.98
C TYR A 200 -13.32 -13.13 1.76
N GLY A 201 -12.71 -14.31 1.71
CA GLY A 201 -11.83 -14.72 0.60
C GLY A 201 -10.55 -13.90 0.47
N ILE A 202 -10.06 -13.33 1.57
CA ILE A 202 -8.84 -12.50 1.61
C ILE A 202 -7.66 -13.38 2.01
N ASP A 203 -6.60 -13.36 1.19
CA ASP A 203 -5.31 -13.97 1.51
C ASP A 203 -4.26 -12.88 1.73
N SER A 204 -3.88 -12.65 3.00
CA SER A 204 -2.98 -11.57 3.38
C SER A 204 -1.53 -12.08 3.52
N PRO A 205 -0.57 -11.63 2.68
CA PRO A 205 0.84 -12.01 2.78
C PRO A 205 1.62 -11.25 3.87
N PHE A 206 0.92 -10.43 4.66
CA PHE A 206 1.49 -9.71 5.79
C PHE A 206 1.48 -10.57 7.06
N GLY A 207 2.33 -10.20 8.03
CA GLY A 207 2.41 -10.91 9.31
C GLY A 207 1.12 -10.82 10.14
N PHE A 208 0.39 -9.71 10.01
CA PHE A 208 -0.97 -9.51 10.53
C PHE A 208 -1.62 -8.39 9.72
N SER A 209 -2.92 -8.47 9.42
CA SER A 209 -3.63 -7.36 8.75
C SER A 209 -4.92 -7.06 9.49
N VAL A 210 -5.21 -5.79 9.77
CA VAL A 210 -6.51 -5.34 10.26
C VAL A 210 -7.21 -4.66 9.11
N ILE A 211 -8.39 -5.14 8.73
CA ILE A 211 -9.16 -4.64 7.59
C ILE A 211 -10.49 -4.08 8.11
N PHE A 212 -10.78 -2.82 7.82
CA PHE A 212 -12.04 -2.17 8.20
C PHE A 212 -13.05 -2.15 7.03
N ASP A 213 -12.60 -2.41 5.80
CA ASP A 213 -13.44 -2.43 4.60
C ASP A 213 -13.62 -3.83 4.01
N TYR A 214 -13.96 -4.83 4.84
CA TYR A 214 -14.22 -6.22 4.41
C TYR A 214 -15.27 -6.34 3.29
N GLU A 215 -16.31 -5.51 3.33
CA GLU A 215 -17.34 -5.46 2.29
C GLU A 215 -16.91 -4.69 1.04
N GLN A 216 -15.67 -4.20 1.00
CA GLN A 216 -15.09 -3.52 -0.16
C GLN A 216 -15.83 -2.24 -0.56
N GLN A 217 -16.61 -1.67 0.36
CA GLN A 217 -17.36 -0.44 0.15
C GLN A 217 -16.54 0.77 0.60
N PHE A 218 -16.73 1.89 -0.09
CA PHE A 218 -16.05 3.11 0.31
C PHE A 218 -16.41 3.59 1.70
N THR A 219 -17.62 3.30 2.18
CA THR A 219 -18.22 3.78 3.45
C THR A 219 -17.75 3.05 4.70
N SER A 220 -17.19 1.86 4.55
CA SER A 220 -16.75 1.00 5.65
C SER A 220 -15.43 1.39 6.36
N PRO A 221 -14.47 2.10 5.75
CA PRO A 221 -13.22 2.50 6.41
C PRO A 221 -13.45 3.19 7.77
N LEU A 222 -12.62 2.83 8.74
CA LEU A 222 -12.68 3.37 10.09
C LEU A 222 -12.40 4.87 10.08
N LYS A 223 -13.34 5.64 10.62
CA LYS A 223 -13.15 7.08 10.84
C LYS A 223 -12.74 7.30 12.29
N VAL A 224 -11.61 7.95 12.49
CA VAL A 224 -11.09 8.31 13.81
C VAL A 224 -11.13 9.83 13.94
N GLN A 225 -11.57 10.34 15.09
CA GLN A 225 -11.70 11.79 15.32
C GLN A 225 -10.50 12.40 16.03
N ARG A 226 -9.92 11.69 16.99
CA ARG A 226 -8.89 12.21 17.89
C ARG A 226 -7.65 11.34 17.90
N GLU A 227 -7.80 10.08 18.31
CA GLU A 227 -6.67 9.20 18.56
C GLU A 227 -6.98 7.75 18.21
N MET A 228 -5.94 7.04 17.81
CA MET A 228 -5.95 5.62 17.54
C MET A 228 -4.72 5.00 18.19
N ASN A 229 -4.90 3.85 18.82
CA ASN A 229 -3.82 3.02 19.31
C ASN A 229 -3.90 1.63 18.67
N LEU A 230 -2.78 1.18 18.13
CA LEU A 230 -2.58 -0.14 17.56
C LEU A 230 -1.63 -0.91 18.48
N LYS A 231 -2.08 -2.04 19.03
CA LYS A 231 -1.34 -2.85 20.01
C LYS A 231 -1.09 -4.28 19.54
N PRO A 232 -0.14 -4.52 18.63
CA PRO A 232 0.30 -5.86 18.28
C PRO A 232 1.10 -6.49 19.41
N LYS A 233 0.98 -7.82 19.56
CA LYS A 233 1.85 -8.62 20.42
C LYS A 233 2.83 -9.43 19.60
N PHE A 234 4.11 -9.11 19.73
CA PHE A 234 5.19 -9.72 18.96
C PHE A 234 5.84 -10.89 19.72
N SER A 235 6.15 -11.98 19.02
CA SER A 235 6.85 -13.13 19.61
C SER A 235 8.36 -12.92 19.81
N ALA A 236 8.94 -11.87 19.21
CA ALA A 236 10.32 -11.46 19.37
C ALA A 236 10.48 -9.95 19.14
N ALA A 237 11.51 -9.35 19.72
CA ALA A 237 11.90 -7.97 19.41
C ALA A 237 12.26 -7.85 17.92
N ASN A 238 11.81 -6.77 17.27
CA ASN A 238 11.92 -6.60 15.83
C ASN A 238 11.81 -5.14 15.39
N ASN A 239 12.09 -4.87 14.11
CA ASN A 239 11.71 -3.64 13.43
C ASN A 239 10.43 -3.93 12.63
N ALA A 240 9.27 -3.53 13.15
CA ALA A 240 7.98 -3.76 12.51
C ALA A 240 7.71 -2.65 11.49
N SER A 241 7.36 -3.04 10.27
CA SER A 241 6.74 -2.13 9.30
C SER A 241 5.22 -2.20 9.40
N ILE A 242 4.58 -1.04 9.48
CA ILE A 242 3.12 -0.87 9.39
C ILE A 242 2.80 -0.15 8.08
N VAL A 243 2.20 -0.85 7.13
CA VAL A 243 1.64 -0.24 5.93
C VAL A 243 0.21 0.20 6.24
N LEU A 244 -0.01 1.50 6.17
CA LEU A 244 -1.27 2.16 6.47
C LEU A 244 -1.97 2.56 5.17
N GLU A 245 -3.15 1.98 4.91
CA GLU A 245 -4.00 2.33 3.77
C GLU A 245 -5.13 3.27 4.21
N ARG A 246 -5.18 4.47 3.64
CA ARG A 246 -6.15 5.51 3.99
C ARG A 246 -6.80 6.09 2.75
N ILE A 247 -8.11 6.30 2.81
CA ILE A 247 -8.84 6.83 1.66
C ILE A 247 -9.03 8.33 1.76
N ALA A 248 -8.45 9.06 0.81
CA ALA A 248 -8.73 10.48 0.59
C ALA A 248 -9.93 10.60 -0.34
N ARG A 249 -11.08 11.03 0.20
CA ARG A 249 -12.27 11.40 -0.59
C ARG A 249 -12.25 12.90 -0.87
N GLY A 250 -12.28 13.33 -2.14
CA GLY A 250 -12.46 14.74 -2.54
C GLY A 250 -12.13 14.99 -4.01
N TYR A 251 -12.77 15.87 -4.79
CA TYR A 251 -13.28 17.21 -4.47
C TYR A 251 -14.82 17.34 -4.47
N ALA A 252 -15.35 18.29 -3.70
CA ALA A 252 -16.63 18.93 -3.97
C ALA A 252 -16.43 20.16 -4.86
#